data_AF-A0A2V5PZ85-F1
#
_entry.id   AF-A0A2V5PZ85-F1
#
_cell.length_a   1.000
_cell.length_b   1.000
_cell.length_c   1.000
_cell.angle_alpha   90.00
_cell.angle_beta   90.00
_cell.angle_gamma   90.00
#
_symmetry.space_group_name_H-M   'P 1'
#
loop_
_entity.id
_entity.type
_entity.pdbx_description
1 polymer ?
#
loop_
_entity_poly.entity_id
_entity_poly.type
_entity_poly.pdbx_seq_one_letter_code
_entity_poly.pdbx_strand_id
1 'polypeptide(L)'
;MTISRHLEQVLAHAESRLAATGARRPTEALPLYKKFLKVEEHRLRLNHQAGGGGREICARRGELVDVLLRYVFGGAAATTSGNGERSIPLALIALGGYGRGELNPFSDIDVMVLHHQRAAKISPDMEEMVNQVLYVLWDSGFKVGHSTRSIKEAIAQANADMRTKTAMLESRFLAGDSELARKFREQFRSKCVEGHERKYVEMRMQDQVARHNKLGDSVYLQEPNL
;
A
#
# COMPACT_ATOMS: atom_id res chain seq x y z
N MET A 1 12.03 -15.83 -4.94
CA MET A 1 11.61 -15.07 -6.14
C MET A 1 12.84 -14.39 -6.69
N THR A 2 13.14 -14.59 -7.97
CA THR A 2 14.22 -13.87 -8.65
C THR A 2 13.79 -12.41 -8.82
N ILE A 3 14.61 -11.47 -8.35
CA ILE A 3 14.34 -10.04 -8.50
C ILE A 3 14.34 -9.72 -9.99
N SER A 4 13.35 -8.95 -10.47
CA SER A 4 13.31 -8.55 -11.87
C SER A 4 14.46 -7.56 -12.17
N ARG A 5 15.04 -7.61 -13.37
CA ARG A 5 16.07 -6.63 -13.79
C ARG A 5 15.58 -5.18 -13.64
N HIS A 6 14.29 -4.94 -13.83
CA HIS A 6 13.68 -3.64 -13.60
C HIS A 6 13.77 -3.24 -12.12
N LEU A 7 13.35 -4.11 -11.21
CA LEU A 7 13.40 -3.85 -9.78
C LEU A 7 14.84 -3.62 -9.29
N GLU A 8 15.83 -4.34 -9.83
CA GLU A 8 17.26 -4.08 -9.54
C GLU A 8 17.66 -2.64 -9.92
N GLN A 9 17.23 -2.15 -11.08
CA GLN A 9 17.52 -0.78 -11.53
C GLN A 9 16.83 0.27 -10.66
N VAL A 10 15.57 0.03 -10.29
CA VAL A 10 14.81 0.92 -9.40
C VAL A 10 15.47 0.98 -8.03
N LEU A 11 15.86 -0.17 -7.47
CA LEU A 11 16.57 -0.25 -6.19
C LEU A 11 17.92 0.49 -6.24
N ALA A 12 18.72 0.27 -7.29
CA ALA A 12 19.99 0.97 -7.46
C ALA A 12 19.81 2.50 -7.58
N HIS A 13 18.78 2.96 -8.30
CA HIS A 13 18.48 4.38 -8.39
C HIS A 13 17.97 4.96 -7.06
N ALA A 14 17.13 4.21 -6.34
CA ALA A 14 16.63 4.59 -5.03
C ALA A 14 17.79 4.71 -4.03
N GLU A 15 18.72 3.76 -4.02
CA GLU A 15 19.90 3.82 -3.16
C GLU A 15 20.74 5.08 -3.47
N SER A 16 21.00 5.36 -4.75
CA SER A 16 21.76 6.53 -5.16
C SER A 16 21.10 7.88 -4.79
N ARG A 17 19.77 7.94 -4.73
CA ARG A 17 19.03 9.21 -4.56
C ARG A 17 18.40 9.40 -3.19
N LEU A 18 18.03 8.31 -2.54
CA LEU A 18 17.21 8.30 -1.33
C LEU A 18 17.95 7.79 -0.09
N ALA A 19 19.14 7.18 -0.22
CA ALA A 19 19.89 6.71 0.96
C ALA A 19 20.13 7.81 2.01
N ALA A 20 20.34 9.05 1.56
CA ALA A 20 20.55 10.20 2.44
C ALA A 20 19.27 10.71 3.15
N THR A 21 18.08 10.17 2.86
CA THR A 21 16.83 10.62 3.47
C THR A 21 16.57 9.99 4.84
N GLY A 22 17.23 8.88 5.17
CA GLY A 22 16.97 8.12 6.40
C GLY A 22 17.21 8.86 7.72
N ALA A 23 17.90 10.00 7.69
CA ALA A 23 18.16 10.84 8.87
C ALA A 23 17.31 12.12 8.92
N ARG A 24 16.39 12.32 7.98
CA ARG A 24 15.55 13.52 7.86
C ARG A 24 14.09 13.15 7.94
N ARG A 25 13.23 14.10 8.34
CA ARG A 25 11.78 13.86 8.28
C ARG A 25 11.42 13.65 6.80
N PRO A 26 10.57 12.66 6.45
CA PRO A 26 10.23 12.42 5.05
C PRO A 26 9.66 13.65 4.33
N THR A 27 8.93 14.51 5.05
CA THR A 27 8.41 15.77 4.52
C THR A 27 9.52 16.75 4.10
N GLU A 28 10.67 16.75 4.77
CA GLU A 28 11.85 17.56 4.40
C GLU A 28 12.58 16.98 3.18
N ALA A 29 12.49 15.65 3.00
CA ALA A 29 13.06 14.94 1.86
C ALA A 29 12.11 14.87 0.64
N LEU A 30 10.93 15.48 0.72
CA LEU A 30 9.90 15.44 -0.33
C LEU A 30 10.41 15.77 -1.74
N PRO A 31 11.28 16.79 -1.97
CA PRO A 31 11.80 17.08 -3.31
C PRO A 31 12.58 15.91 -3.93
N LEU A 32 13.28 15.12 -3.09
CA LEU A 32 14.04 13.94 -3.55
C LEU A 32 13.09 12.82 -3.95
N TYR A 33 12.05 12.55 -3.13
CA TYR A 33 11.01 11.56 -3.44
C TYR A 33 10.27 11.89 -4.74
N LYS A 34 9.84 13.15 -4.92
CA LYS A 34 9.19 13.62 -6.16
C LYS A 34 10.10 13.46 -7.38
N LYS A 35 11.38 13.81 -7.25
CA LYS A 35 12.34 13.68 -8.36
C LYS A 35 12.58 12.23 -8.72
N PHE A 36 12.73 11.35 -7.73
CA PHE A 36 12.87 9.91 -7.95
C PHE A 36 11.64 9.34 -8.67
N LEU A 37 10.44 9.60 -8.16
CA LEU A 37 9.17 9.17 -8.77
C LEU A 37 9.04 9.66 -10.21
N LYS A 38 9.29 10.95 -10.46
CA LYS A 38 9.18 11.54 -11.80
C LYS A 38 10.07 10.82 -12.82
N VAL A 39 11.30 10.46 -12.44
CA VAL A 39 12.23 9.76 -13.32
C VAL A 39 11.75 8.33 -13.60
N GLU A 40 11.37 7.59 -12.56
CA GLU A 40 10.96 6.18 -12.72
C GLU A 40 9.60 6.04 -13.43
N GLU A 41 8.62 6.90 -13.12
CA GLU A 41 7.35 6.90 -13.85
C GLU A 41 7.56 7.27 -15.33
N HIS A 42 8.50 8.18 -15.64
CA HIS A 42 8.87 8.47 -17.03
C HIS A 42 9.47 7.25 -17.73
N ARG A 43 10.34 6.48 -17.05
CA ARG A 43 10.90 5.23 -17.59
C ARG A 43 9.82 4.18 -17.86
N LEU A 44 8.86 4.02 -16.94
CA LEU A 44 7.72 3.13 -17.14
C LEU A 44 6.88 3.56 -18.35
N ARG A 45 6.61 4.85 -18.49
CA ARG A 45 5.90 5.40 -19.66
C ARG A 45 6.63 5.10 -20.96
N LEU A 46 7.94 5.34 -21.04
CA LEU A 46 8.74 5.03 -22.23
C LEU A 46 8.72 3.54 -22.56
N ASN A 47 8.82 2.67 -21.54
CA ASN A 47 8.74 1.23 -21.72
C ASN A 47 7.38 0.80 -22.30
N HIS A 48 6.28 1.36 -21.78
CA HIS A 48 4.95 1.09 -22.31
C HIS A 48 4.79 1.58 -23.75
N GLN A 49 5.26 2.80 -24.06
CA GLN A 49 5.23 3.37 -25.41
C GLN A 49 6.05 2.56 -26.42
N ALA A 50 7.11 1.87 -25.95
CA ALA A 50 7.91 0.97 -26.77
C ALA A 50 7.28 -0.43 -26.95
N GLY A 51 6.05 -0.66 -26.48
CA GLY A 51 5.32 -1.92 -26.63
C GLY A 51 5.33 -2.83 -25.38
N GLY A 52 5.79 -2.33 -24.22
CA GLY A 52 5.73 -3.07 -22.96
C GLY A 52 4.29 -3.40 -22.54
N GLY A 53 4.06 -4.61 -22.01
CA GLY A 53 2.72 -5.10 -21.70
C GLY A 53 2.06 -4.35 -20.54
N GLY A 54 0.76 -4.06 -20.63
CA GLY A 54 0.04 -3.29 -19.59
C GLY A 54 0.15 -3.89 -18.18
N ARG A 55 -0.06 -5.20 -18.05
CA ARG A 55 0.08 -5.92 -16.76
C ARG A 55 1.49 -5.83 -16.19
N GLU A 56 2.49 -5.92 -17.06
CA GLU A 56 3.90 -5.79 -16.67
C GLU A 56 4.20 -4.38 -16.14
N ILE A 57 3.71 -3.34 -16.82
CA ILE A 57 3.87 -1.94 -16.38
C ILE A 57 3.20 -1.71 -15.03
N CYS A 58 2.02 -2.28 -14.80
CA CYS A 58 1.29 -2.14 -13.53
C CYS A 58 2.03 -2.83 -12.38
N ALA A 59 2.59 -4.02 -12.62
CA ALA A 59 3.43 -4.72 -11.65
C ALA A 59 4.67 -3.90 -11.30
N ARG A 60 5.39 -3.39 -12.31
CA ARG A 60 6.58 -2.55 -12.12
C ARG A 60 6.26 -1.22 -11.43
N ARG A 61 5.10 -0.62 -11.70
CA ARG A 61 4.64 0.57 -10.96
C ARG A 61 4.38 0.24 -9.48
N GLY A 62 3.78 -0.90 -9.18
CA GLY A 62 3.63 -1.39 -7.82
C GLY A 62 4.97 -1.54 -7.10
N GLU A 63 5.94 -2.18 -7.76
CA GLU A 63 7.32 -2.33 -7.26
C GLU A 63 8.00 -0.97 -6.98
N LEU A 64 7.86 -0.01 -7.90
CA LEU A 64 8.37 1.35 -7.72
C LEU A 64 7.80 2.03 -6.47
N VAL A 65 6.47 1.97 -6.30
CA VAL A 65 5.79 2.60 -5.16
C VAL A 65 6.15 1.88 -3.85
N ASP A 66 6.35 0.56 -3.87
CA ASP A 66 6.85 -0.18 -2.71
C ASP A 66 8.24 0.32 -2.27
N VAL A 67 9.15 0.52 -3.23
CA VAL A 67 10.50 1.02 -2.95
C VAL A 67 10.41 2.39 -2.30
N LEU A 68 9.64 3.32 -2.88
CA LEU A 68 9.42 4.63 -2.29
C LEU A 68 8.89 4.52 -0.86
N LEU A 69 7.82 3.76 -0.65
CA LEU A 69 7.17 3.64 0.64
C LEU A 69 8.08 3.04 1.71
N ARG A 70 9.00 2.14 1.36
CA ARG A 70 10.01 1.64 2.30
C ARG A 70 10.97 2.73 2.76
N TYR A 71 11.46 3.59 1.86
CA TYR A 71 12.32 4.72 2.25
C TYR A 71 11.56 5.76 3.09
N VAL A 72 10.33 6.10 2.68
CA VAL A 72 9.49 7.06 3.42
C VAL A 72 9.17 6.54 4.82
N PHE A 73 8.75 5.28 4.93
CA PHE A 73 8.43 4.65 6.21
C PHE A 73 9.67 4.50 7.09
N GLY A 74 10.82 4.13 6.53
CA GLY A 74 12.10 4.06 7.24
C GLY A 74 12.54 5.41 7.80
N GLY A 75 12.44 6.48 7.00
CA GLY A 75 12.72 7.85 7.45
C GLY A 75 11.79 8.30 8.57
N ALA A 76 10.48 8.07 8.43
CA ALA A 76 9.49 8.39 9.46
C ALA A 76 9.80 7.68 10.78
N ALA A 77 10.10 6.37 10.71
CA ALA A 77 10.46 5.57 11.87
C ALA A 77 11.71 6.09 12.58
N ALA A 78 12.74 6.45 11.81
CA ALA A 78 14.01 6.95 12.34
C ALA A 78 13.87 8.32 13.03
N THR A 79 13.01 9.19 12.52
CA THR A 79 12.81 10.52 13.11
C THR A 79 11.86 10.56 14.30
N THR A 80 11.00 9.54 14.44
CA THR A 80 9.99 9.49 15.51
C THR A 80 10.43 8.60 16.68
N SER A 81 11.28 7.59 16.42
CA SER A 81 11.86 6.77 17.50
C SER A 81 13.06 7.51 18.11
N GLY A 82 12.84 8.27 19.18
CA GLY A 82 13.93 8.89 19.93
C GLY A 82 14.95 7.83 20.39
N ASN A 83 16.15 7.85 19.82
CA ASN A 83 17.34 7.10 20.25
C ASN A 83 17.13 5.60 20.54
N GLY A 84 17.00 4.77 19.50
CA GLY A 84 17.68 3.46 19.48
C GLY A 84 16.90 2.18 19.80
N GLU A 85 15.58 2.20 20.02
CA GLU A 85 14.82 0.95 20.09
C GLU A 85 14.56 0.37 18.69
N ARG A 86 15.08 -0.85 18.46
CA ARG A 86 15.22 -1.52 17.15
C ARG A 86 13.94 -2.06 16.52
N SER A 87 12.77 -1.93 17.15
CA SER A 87 11.52 -2.48 16.61
C SER A 87 10.50 -1.38 16.38
N ILE A 88 10.21 -1.12 15.10
CA ILE A 88 9.14 -0.21 14.69
C ILE A 88 7.81 -0.87 15.10
N PRO A 89 7.00 -0.30 16.01
CA PRO A 89 5.79 -0.95 16.53
C PRO A 89 4.62 -0.94 15.54
N LEU A 90 4.89 -0.60 14.27
CA LEU A 90 3.92 -0.46 13.19
C LEU A 90 4.30 -1.35 12.01
N ALA A 91 3.30 -1.82 11.27
CA ALA A 91 3.48 -2.48 9.99
C ALA A 91 2.67 -1.79 8.90
N LEU A 92 3.31 -1.45 7.79
CA LEU A 92 2.67 -0.88 6.62
C LEU A 92 2.26 -1.99 5.65
N ILE A 93 0.97 -2.00 5.31
CA ILE A 93 0.33 -3.03 4.49
C ILE A 93 -0.31 -2.36 3.27
N ALA A 94 0.00 -2.81 2.06
CA ALA A 94 -0.76 -2.48 0.86
C ALA A 94 -2.06 -3.28 0.82
N LEU A 95 -3.15 -2.67 0.34
CA LEU A 95 -4.47 -3.28 0.21
C LEU A 95 -4.96 -3.28 -1.25
N GLY A 96 -5.97 -4.09 -1.54
CA GLY A 96 -6.67 -4.03 -2.82
C GLY A 96 -5.78 -4.34 -4.02
N GLY A 97 -6.02 -3.64 -5.14
CA GLY A 97 -5.20 -3.76 -6.36
C GLY A 97 -3.72 -3.43 -6.14
N TYR A 98 -3.41 -2.47 -5.27
CA TYR A 98 -2.03 -2.17 -4.91
C TYR A 98 -1.39 -3.33 -4.12
N GLY A 99 -2.15 -3.94 -3.21
CA GLY A 99 -1.77 -5.14 -2.48
C GLY A 99 -1.48 -6.33 -3.42
N ARG A 100 -2.27 -6.53 -4.47
CA ARG A 100 -2.01 -7.54 -5.52
C ARG A 100 -0.81 -7.23 -6.42
N GLY A 101 -0.25 -6.02 -6.35
CA GLY A 101 0.80 -5.58 -7.27
C GLY A 101 0.26 -5.20 -8.65
N GLU A 102 -1.01 -4.80 -8.74
CA GLU A 102 -1.66 -4.42 -10.00
C GLU A 102 -1.97 -2.91 -9.99
N LEU A 103 -0.92 -2.09 -9.85
CA LEU A 103 -1.08 -0.66 -9.68
C LEU A 103 -1.14 0.04 -11.05
N ASN A 104 -2.35 0.26 -11.58
CA ASN A 104 -2.54 1.00 -12.83
C ASN A 104 -2.09 2.47 -12.69
N PRO A 105 -1.78 3.17 -13.80
CA PRO A 105 -1.65 4.61 -13.80
C PRO A 105 -2.89 5.27 -13.19
N PHE A 106 -2.70 6.31 -12.39
CA PHE A 106 -3.76 7.06 -11.69
C PHE A 106 -4.60 6.27 -10.68
N SER A 107 -4.32 4.99 -10.44
CA SER A 107 -4.96 4.25 -9.34
C SER A 107 -4.57 4.85 -7.98
N ASP A 108 -5.55 4.82 -7.08
CA ASP A 108 -5.36 5.16 -5.67
C ASP A 108 -4.36 4.18 -5.02
N ILE A 109 -3.61 4.69 -4.04
CA ILE A 109 -2.75 3.88 -3.18
C ILE A 109 -3.52 3.58 -1.90
N ASP A 110 -3.98 2.34 -1.77
CA ASP A 110 -4.66 1.87 -0.57
C ASP A 110 -3.67 1.23 0.41
N VAL A 111 -3.54 1.81 1.60
CA VAL A 111 -2.65 1.32 2.66
C VAL A 111 -3.36 1.15 4.00
N MET A 112 -2.87 0.22 4.80
CA MET A 112 -3.24 0.08 6.20
C MET A 112 -1.98 0.08 7.06
N VAL A 113 -2.00 0.90 8.11
CA VAL A 113 -0.99 0.88 9.16
C VAL A 113 -1.51 0.05 10.31
N LEU A 114 -0.89 -1.09 10.54
CA LEU A 114 -1.15 -1.94 11.69
C LEU A 114 -0.32 -1.48 12.87
N HIS A 115 -0.92 -1.47 14.06
CA HIS A 115 -0.21 -1.26 15.31
C HIS A 115 -0.52 -2.36 16.33
N HIS A 116 0.36 -2.52 17.30
CA HIS A 116 0.11 -3.40 18.44
C HIS A 116 -1.05 -2.86 19.30
N GLN A 117 -1.89 -3.77 19.77
CA GLN A 117 -3.02 -3.45 20.63
C GLN A 117 -2.59 -3.34 22.09
N ARG A 118 -1.70 -2.38 22.40
CA ARG A 118 -1.26 -2.11 23.79
C ARG A 118 -2.13 -1.07 24.50
N ALA A 119 -2.81 -0.20 23.75
CA ALA A 119 -3.68 0.86 24.29
C ALA A 119 -4.92 1.06 23.40
N ALA A 120 -5.94 1.74 23.93
CA ALA A 120 -7.19 2.05 23.22
C ALA A 120 -7.02 3.07 22.09
N LYS A 121 -5.89 3.79 22.05
CA LYS A 121 -5.52 4.77 21.02
C LYS A 121 -4.05 4.59 20.67
N ILE A 122 -3.69 4.96 19.44
CA ILE A 122 -2.28 5.01 19.02
C ILE A 122 -1.55 6.10 19.81
N SER A 123 -0.25 5.96 20.04
CA SER A 123 0.51 7.03 20.68
C SER A 123 0.66 8.23 19.74
N PRO A 124 0.82 9.47 20.26
CA PRO A 124 1.07 10.64 19.42
C PRO A 124 2.26 10.46 18.47
N ASP A 125 3.30 9.76 18.90
CA ASP A 125 4.45 9.42 18.07
C ASP A 125 4.08 8.50 16.89
N MET A 126 3.23 7.50 17.12
CA MET A 126 2.74 6.65 16.02
C MET A 126 1.87 7.45 15.06
N GLU A 127 1.02 8.35 15.56
CA GLU A 127 0.18 9.22 14.75
C GLU A 127 1.02 10.14 13.86
N GLU A 128 2.04 10.77 14.43
CA GLU A 128 2.98 11.61 13.72
C GLU A 128 3.74 10.81 12.64
N MET A 129 4.20 9.60 12.96
CA MET A 129 4.85 8.73 11.99
C MET A 129 3.92 8.39 10.81
N VAL A 130 2.65 8.07 11.08
CA VAL A 130 1.64 7.80 10.04
C VAL A 130 1.42 9.04 9.17
N ASN A 131 1.24 10.21 9.79
CA ASN A 131 1.03 11.47 9.09
C ASN A 131 2.20 11.83 8.18
N GLN A 132 3.45 11.63 8.61
CA GLN A 132 4.62 11.85 7.76
C GLN A 132 4.59 10.99 6.49
N VAL A 133 4.17 9.73 6.59
CA VAL A 133 4.03 8.85 5.41
C VAL A 133 2.91 9.35 4.49
N LEU A 134 1.74 9.69 5.05
CA LEU A 134 0.58 10.12 4.28
C LEU A 134 0.81 11.46 3.58
N TYR A 135 1.42 12.44 4.25
CA TYR A 135 1.74 13.73 3.65
C TYR A 135 2.69 13.59 2.46
N VAL A 136 3.72 12.73 2.55
CA VAL A 136 4.60 12.48 1.41
C VAL A 136 3.83 11.90 0.22
N LEU A 137 2.89 10.98 0.45
CA LEU A 137 2.09 10.41 -0.63
C LEU A 137 1.18 11.46 -1.28
N TRP A 138 0.41 12.20 -0.49
CA TRP A 138 -0.49 13.24 -1.00
C TRP A 138 0.28 14.34 -1.72
N ASP A 139 1.37 14.83 -1.12
CA ASP A 139 2.17 15.88 -1.71
C ASP A 139 2.87 15.41 -2.99
N SER A 140 3.15 14.11 -3.11
CA SER A 140 3.66 13.49 -4.35
C SER A 140 2.60 13.32 -5.44
N GLY A 141 1.35 13.70 -5.18
CA GLY A 141 0.25 13.69 -6.14
C GLY A 141 -0.57 12.39 -6.14
N PHE A 142 -0.36 11.49 -5.18
CA PHE A 142 -1.17 10.28 -5.08
C PHE A 142 -2.51 10.56 -4.40
N LYS A 143 -3.55 9.90 -4.89
CA LYS A 143 -4.78 9.66 -4.12
C LYS A 143 -4.53 8.49 -3.19
N VAL A 144 -4.89 8.62 -1.91
CA VAL A 144 -4.54 7.64 -0.89
C VAL A 144 -5.78 7.25 -0.10
N GLY A 145 -6.17 5.97 -0.19
CA GLY A 145 -7.04 5.34 0.79
C GLY A 145 -6.19 4.83 1.95
N HIS A 146 -6.52 5.19 3.18
CA HIS A 146 -5.72 4.75 4.33
C HIS A 146 -6.58 4.36 5.52
N SER A 147 -6.00 3.52 6.39
CA SER A 147 -6.57 3.22 7.70
C SER A 147 -5.46 2.88 8.69
N THR A 148 -5.65 3.25 9.95
CA THR A 148 -4.77 2.86 11.06
C THR A 148 -5.56 1.99 12.02
N ARG A 149 -5.14 0.74 12.23
CA ARG A 149 -5.92 -0.26 12.96
C ARG A 149 -5.04 -1.20 13.77
N SER A 150 -5.52 -1.64 14.91
CA SER A 150 -5.07 -2.87 15.55
C SER A 150 -5.58 -4.09 14.78
N ILE A 151 -5.00 -5.26 15.02
CA ILE A 151 -5.48 -6.52 14.43
C ILE A 151 -6.96 -6.77 14.79
N LYS A 152 -7.36 -6.49 16.04
CA LYS A 152 -8.76 -6.66 16.48
C LYS A 152 -9.71 -5.77 15.70
N GLU A 153 -9.36 -4.49 15.51
CA GLU A 153 -10.18 -3.55 14.74
C GLU A 153 -10.23 -3.93 13.26
N ALA A 154 -9.10 -4.35 12.67
CA ALA A 154 -9.07 -4.80 11.29
C ALA A 154 -10.00 -6.01 11.05
N ILE A 155 -10.01 -6.97 11.98
CA ILE A 155 -10.90 -8.15 11.90
C ILE A 155 -12.37 -7.76 12.11
N ALA A 156 -12.65 -6.88 13.07
CA ALA A 156 -14.00 -6.39 13.30
C ALA A 156 -14.54 -5.66 12.06
N GLN A 157 -13.73 -4.76 11.47
CA GLN A 157 -14.08 -4.03 10.25
C GLN A 157 -14.24 -4.96 9.05
N ALA A 158 -13.35 -5.94 8.87
CA ALA A 158 -13.52 -6.94 7.82
C ALA A 158 -14.83 -7.71 7.95
N ASN A 159 -15.26 -8.07 9.17
CA ASN A 159 -16.51 -8.79 9.36
C ASN A 159 -17.76 -7.90 9.28
N ALA A 160 -17.60 -6.58 9.47
CA ALA A 160 -18.69 -5.60 9.36
C ALA A 160 -18.89 -5.07 7.92
N ASP A 161 -17.81 -4.85 7.18
CA ASP A 161 -17.83 -4.27 5.83
C ASP A 161 -17.10 -5.16 4.81
N MET A 162 -17.84 -5.55 3.77
CA MET A 162 -17.34 -6.48 2.75
C MET A 162 -16.28 -5.85 1.84
N ARG A 163 -16.39 -4.56 1.55
CA ARG A 163 -15.40 -3.87 0.70
C ARG A 163 -14.05 -3.87 1.40
N THR A 164 -14.05 -3.55 2.69
CA THR A 164 -12.89 -3.67 3.58
C THR A 164 -12.36 -5.11 3.65
N LYS A 165 -13.23 -6.11 3.82
CA LYS A 165 -12.82 -7.53 3.81
C LYS A 165 -12.09 -7.89 2.52
N THR A 166 -12.64 -7.50 1.37
CA THR A 166 -12.05 -7.80 0.05
C THR A 166 -10.70 -7.14 -0.12
N ALA A 167 -10.56 -5.87 0.26
CA ALA A 167 -9.30 -5.16 0.21
C ALA A 167 -8.23 -5.77 1.14
N MET A 168 -8.63 -6.26 2.32
CA MET A 168 -7.75 -6.93 3.28
C MET A 168 -7.35 -8.36 2.87
N LEU A 169 -8.19 -9.06 2.12
CA LEU A 169 -7.84 -10.36 1.54
C LEU A 169 -6.63 -10.24 0.61
N GLU A 170 -6.49 -9.09 -0.04
CA GLU A 170 -5.44 -8.74 -0.98
C GLU A 170 -4.28 -8.03 -0.30
N SER A 171 -4.13 -8.20 1.02
CA SER A 171 -3.12 -7.52 1.81
C SER A 171 -1.70 -8.01 1.51
N ARG A 172 -0.76 -7.07 1.39
CA ARG A 172 0.66 -7.34 1.19
C ARG A 172 1.53 -6.47 2.08
N PHE A 173 2.45 -7.11 2.80
CA PHE A 173 3.39 -6.41 3.67
C PHE A 173 4.38 -5.55 2.87
N LEU A 174 4.57 -4.30 3.28
CA LEU A 174 5.50 -3.35 2.66
C LEU A 174 6.73 -3.09 3.52
N ALA A 175 6.52 -2.68 4.79
CA ALA A 175 7.57 -2.23 5.70
C ALA A 175 7.15 -2.33 7.19
N GLY A 176 8.13 -2.30 8.11
CA GLY A 176 7.90 -2.29 9.56
C GLY A 176 7.90 -3.66 10.21
N ASP A 177 7.05 -3.86 11.22
CA ASP A 177 6.96 -5.10 11.98
C ASP A 177 6.36 -6.25 11.14
N SER A 178 7.24 -7.08 10.59
CA SER A 178 6.83 -8.24 9.80
C SER A 178 6.10 -9.31 10.60
N GLU A 179 6.34 -9.42 11.91
CA GLU A 179 5.65 -10.36 12.78
C GLU A 179 4.21 -9.92 13.02
N LEU A 180 3.99 -8.61 13.23
CA LEU A 180 2.65 -8.02 13.32
C LEU A 180 1.85 -8.26 12.04
N ALA A 181 2.47 -8.04 10.87
CA ALA A 181 1.85 -8.32 9.58
C ALA A 181 1.52 -9.81 9.37
N ARG A 182 2.42 -10.70 9.80
CA ARG A 182 2.18 -12.16 9.76
C ARG A 182 1.00 -12.55 10.65
N LYS A 183 0.97 -12.10 11.91
CA LYS A 183 -0.12 -12.35 12.85
C LYS A 183 -1.45 -11.83 12.34
N PHE A 184 -1.47 -10.65 11.70
CA PHE A 184 -2.67 -10.13 11.04
C PHE A 184 -3.19 -11.09 9.96
N ARG A 185 -2.33 -11.52 9.03
CA ARG A 185 -2.74 -12.43 7.94
C ARG A 185 -3.29 -13.75 8.47
N GLU A 186 -2.64 -14.33 9.47
CA GLU A 186 -3.10 -15.58 10.10
C GLU A 186 -4.48 -15.41 10.76
N GLN A 187 -4.66 -14.37 11.57
CA GLN A 187 -5.94 -14.14 12.24
C GLN A 187 -7.04 -13.71 11.27
N PHE A 188 -6.73 -12.91 10.26
CA PHE A 188 -7.69 -12.53 9.22
C PHE A 188 -8.19 -13.77 8.47
N ARG A 189 -7.29 -14.67 8.07
CA ARG A 189 -7.67 -15.90 7.39
C ARG A 189 -8.60 -16.75 8.25
N SER A 190 -8.19 -17.03 9.49
CA SER A 190 -8.97 -17.86 10.42
C SER A 190 -10.31 -17.25 10.83
N LYS A 191 -10.40 -15.92 11.00
CA LYS A 191 -11.60 -15.26 11.58
C LYS A 191 -12.50 -14.57 10.56
N CYS A 192 -12.04 -14.38 9.32
CA CYS A 192 -12.79 -13.64 8.29
C CYS A 192 -13.04 -14.43 7.01
N VAL A 193 -12.24 -15.46 6.72
CA VAL A 193 -12.22 -16.18 5.43
C VAL A 193 -12.65 -17.64 5.60
N GLU A 194 -11.95 -18.39 6.45
CA GLU A 194 -12.20 -19.82 6.63
C GLU A 194 -13.62 -20.08 7.15
N GLY A 195 -14.35 -20.98 6.50
CA GLY A 195 -15.75 -21.28 6.79
C GLY A 195 -16.76 -20.27 6.24
N HIS A 196 -16.31 -19.24 5.52
CA HIS A 196 -17.14 -18.20 4.91
C HIS A 196 -16.93 -18.06 3.40
N GLU A 197 -16.23 -18.99 2.76
CA GLU A 197 -15.80 -18.93 1.36
C GLU A 197 -16.99 -18.82 0.42
N ARG A 198 -18.00 -19.68 0.60
CA ARG A 198 -19.20 -19.68 -0.24
C ARG A 198 -19.98 -18.37 -0.14
N LYS A 199 -20.19 -17.89 1.10
CA LYS A 199 -20.85 -16.60 1.36
C LYS A 199 -20.08 -15.46 0.70
N TYR A 200 -18.74 -15.50 0.74
CA TYR A 200 -17.91 -14.51 0.08
C TYR A 200 -18.08 -14.55 -1.45
N VAL A 201 -18.03 -15.73 -2.08
CA VAL A 201 -18.18 -15.87 -3.53
C VAL A 201 -19.55 -15.39 -4.00
N GLU A 202 -20.63 -15.86 -3.38
CA GLU A 202 -22.01 -15.47 -3.74
C GLU A 202 -22.19 -13.95 -3.66
N MET A 203 -21.65 -13.35 -2.60
CA MET A 203 -21.72 -11.92 -2.36
C MET A 203 -20.83 -11.11 -3.33
N ARG A 204 -19.67 -11.64 -3.78
CA ARG A 204 -18.85 -11.02 -4.84
C ARG A 204 -19.57 -11.03 -6.18
N MET A 205 -20.28 -12.10 -6.48
CA MET A 205 -21.13 -12.17 -7.67
C MET A 205 -22.24 -11.12 -7.61
N GLN A 206 -22.89 -10.95 -6.46
CA GLN A 206 -23.90 -9.91 -6.26
C GLN A 206 -23.34 -8.48 -6.39
N ASP A 207 -22.17 -8.18 -5.81
CA ASP A 207 -21.53 -6.85 -5.96
C ASP A 207 -21.15 -6.56 -7.42
N GLN A 208 -20.65 -7.56 -8.16
CA GLN A 208 -20.38 -7.42 -9.60
C GLN A 208 -21.66 -7.08 -10.38
N VAL A 209 -22.74 -7.83 -10.15
CA VAL A 209 -24.05 -7.59 -10.78
C VAL A 209 -24.58 -6.19 -10.43
N ALA A 210 -24.51 -5.81 -9.16
CA ALA A 210 -24.97 -4.49 -8.70
C ALA A 210 -24.17 -3.34 -9.34
N ARG A 211 -22.85 -3.49 -9.50
CA ARG A 211 -22.00 -2.50 -10.17
C ARG A 211 -22.31 -2.40 -11.66
N HIS A 212 -22.50 -3.51 -12.35
CA HIS A 212 -22.93 -3.53 -13.75
C HIS A 212 -24.28 -2.84 -13.92
N ASN A 213 -25.26 -3.17 -13.08
CA ASN A 213 -26.59 -2.57 -13.13
C ASN A 213 -26.59 -1.05 -12.86
N LYS A 214 -25.64 -0.55 -12.06
CA LYS A 214 -25.55 0.89 -11.73
C LYS A 214 -25.16 1.76 -12.93
N LEU A 215 -24.52 1.18 -13.96
CA LEU A 215 -23.89 1.91 -15.05
C LEU A 215 -24.51 1.60 -16.43
N GLY A 216 -25.58 0.79 -16.46
CA GLY A 216 -26.16 0.25 -17.68
C GLY A 216 -25.27 -0.82 -18.30
N ASP A 217 -25.84 -1.73 -19.09
CA ASP A 217 -25.16 -2.88 -19.73
C ASP A 217 -24.05 -2.51 -20.75
N SER A 218 -23.59 -1.26 -20.76
CA SER A 218 -22.51 -0.81 -21.63
C SER A 218 -21.16 -1.10 -20.99
N VAL A 219 -20.37 -1.95 -21.65
CA VAL A 219 -18.96 -2.22 -21.32
C VAL A 219 -18.07 -0.97 -21.32
N TYR A 220 -18.56 0.17 -21.81
CA TYR A 220 -17.88 1.47 -21.81
C TYR A 220 -18.08 2.29 -20.53
N LEU A 221 -18.97 1.89 -19.62
CA LEU A 221 -19.14 2.51 -18.30
C LEU A 221 -18.59 1.60 -17.18
N GLN A 222 -17.29 1.31 -17.18
CA GLN A 222 -16.60 0.86 -15.98
C GLN A 222 -15.71 2.00 -15.48
N GLU A 223 -15.88 2.40 -14.21
CA GLU A 223 -14.97 3.36 -13.57
C GLU A 223 -13.52 2.82 -13.49
N PRO A 224 -12.50 3.71 -13.45
CA PRO A 224 -12.61 5.16 -13.22
C PRO A 224 -12.25 5.99 -14.46
N ASN A 225 -12.74 7.23 -14.50
CA ASN A 225 -12.36 8.29 -15.45
C ASN A 225 -10.94 8.11 -16.00
N LEU A 226 -10.84 7.76 -17.29
CA LEU A 226 -9.61 7.84 -18.08
C LEU A 226 -9.47 9.24 -18.68
#